data_AF-A0A9X8DWZ4-F1
#
_entry.id   AF-A0A9X8DWZ4-F1
#
_cell.length_a   1.000
_cell.length_b   1.000
_cell.length_c   1.000
_cell.angle_alpha   90.00
_cell.angle_beta   90.00
_cell.angle_gamma   90.00
#
_symmetry.space_group_name_H-M   'P 1'
#
loop_
_entity.id
_entity.type
_entity.pdbx_description
1 polymer ?
#
loop_
_entity_poly.entity_id
_entity_poly.type
_entity_poly.pdbx_seq_one_letter_code
_entity_poly.pdbx_strand_id
1 'polypeptide(L)'
;MATSTRPYRGGDRDWFRVLFGFRELDFDYEEVQGKFELVDNATTLRSIVNGKSYGIGSFECLSLAALRAAGLDTAVGGDTKLRHEASTDVFLDHCDSANQHALFQAASQLNCLEFMSPRSNKYIHKRVVAAGPGTVFRNYFAAVNGKPGQTAENQLNNLDAVEAILSNHEHKYLDVVNGYTDSTPSRLAKLNTTVLHDHATRDVLANAVKIGLHWNVQVPFSSRYATTNNQHFVSQAYCSAISVGYSAASQSDWAPFAKLVLQASYEATLWAGVVNYHRTGCNKVFLTALGGGVFGNRVDWIVDAIAAAVAAVARHGLDIVIVHFRRVDVSFKRDLALALVENRRGQY
;
A
#
# COMPACT_ATOMS: atom_id res chain seq x y z
N MET A 1 24.16 39.83 -11.29
CA MET A 1 24.94 38.63 -11.62
C MET A 1 23.98 37.62 -12.22
N ALA A 2 24.11 37.35 -13.51
CA ALA A 2 23.20 36.49 -14.26
C ALA A 2 23.46 35.02 -13.90
N THR A 3 22.47 34.35 -13.31
CA THR A 3 22.46 32.91 -13.10
C THR A 3 22.25 32.21 -14.44
N SER A 4 23.35 31.71 -14.99
CA SER A 4 23.39 30.87 -16.18
C SER A 4 22.62 29.56 -15.95
N THR A 5 21.35 29.51 -16.34
CA THR A 5 20.63 28.25 -16.56
C THR A 5 21.17 27.60 -17.83
N ARG A 6 22.08 26.63 -17.66
CA ARG A 6 22.51 25.76 -18.76
C ARG A 6 21.30 24.96 -19.26
N PRO A 7 21.09 24.85 -20.60
CA PRO A 7 20.06 23.99 -21.14
C PRO A 7 20.38 22.53 -20.82
N TYR A 8 19.39 21.86 -20.24
CA TYR A 8 19.44 20.49 -19.76
C TYR A 8 19.63 19.51 -20.94
N ARG A 9 20.77 18.80 -20.96
CA ARG A 9 21.10 17.75 -21.95
C ARG A 9 21.19 16.40 -21.22
N GLY A 10 20.30 15.46 -21.57
CA GLY A 10 20.29 14.08 -21.06
C GLY A 10 19.44 13.90 -19.79
N GLY A 11 18.33 13.16 -19.90
CA GLY A 11 17.31 13.01 -18.85
C GLY A 11 17.89 12.54 -17.50
N ASP A 12 17.79 13.42 -16.51
CA ASP A 12 18.10 13.15 -15.12
C ASP A 12 17.22 11.99 -14.63
N ARG A 13 17.86 10.91 -14.24
CA ARG A 13 17.21 9.69 -13.73
C ARG A 13 16.94 9.78 -12.21
N ASP A 14 16.99 10.99 -11.66
CA ASP A 14 16.58 11.30 -10.30
C ASP A 14 15.17 11.92 -10.31
N TRP A 15 14.17 11.11 -10.00
CA TRP A 15 12.78 11.53 -9.97
C TRP A 15 12.53 12.64 -8.94
N PHE A 16 13.26 12.60 -7.83
CA PHE A 16 13.10 13.53 -6.72
C PHE A 16 13.58 14.91 -7.17
N ARG A 17 14.77 14.97 -7.79
CA ARG A 17 15.28 16.22 -8.38
C ARG A 17 14.40 16.75 -9.51
N VAL A 18 13.86 15.88 -10.35
CA VAL A 18 12.94 16.27 -11.42
C VAL A 18 11.70 16.97 -10.87
N LEU A 19 11.14 16.49 -9.75
CA LEU A 19 9.95 17.09 -9.13
C LEU A 19 10.27 18.31 -8.26
N PHE A 20 11.34 18.27 -7.47
CA PHE A 20 11.55 19.20 -6.36
C PHE A 20 12.79 20.10 -6.55
N GLY A 21 13.59 19.87 -7.58
CA GLY A 21 14.70 20.76 -7.97
C GLY A 21 16.02 20.52 -7.23
N PHE A 22 16.09 19.53 -6.33
CA PHE A 22 17.31 19.14 -5.62
C PHE A 22 17.40 17.63 -5.46
N ARG A 23 18.60 17.10 -5.24
CA ARG A 23 18.78 15.67 -4.96
C ARG A 23 18.54 15.43 -3.48
N GLU A 24 17.64 14.51 -3.15
CA GLU A 24 17.32 14.16 -1.76
C GLU A 24 18.57 13.70 -0.97
N LEU A 25 19.43 12.93 -1.63
CA LEU A 25 20.61 12.31 -1.03
C LEU A 25 21.75 13.28 -0.67
N ASP A 26 21.66 14.55 -1.09
CA ASP A 26 22.67 15.56 -0.79
C ASP A 26 22.50 16.19 0.59
N PHE A 27 21.42 15.89 1.30
CA PHE A 27 21.01 16.54 2.54
C PHE A 27 20.64 15.49 3.60
N ASP A 28 20.66 15.89 4.88
CA ASP A 28 20.11 15.09 5.95
C ASP A 28 18.57 15.14 6.00
N TYR A 29 17.96 14.34 6.88
CA TYR A 29 16.51 14.20 6.93
C TYR A 29 15.79 15.53 7.24
N GLU A 30 16.31 16.30 8.20
CA GLU A 30 15.70 17.54 8.69
C GLU A 30 15.87 18.66 7.64
N GLU A 31 17.04 18.72 6.99
CA GLU A 31 17.29 19.60 5.86
C GLU A 31 16.38 19.30 4.66
N VAL A 32 16.12 18.02 4.35
CA VAL A 32 15.16 17.66 3.30
C VAL A 32 13.75 18.07 3.70
N GLN A 33 13.31 17.75 4.93
CA GLN A 33 11.98 18.12 5.43
C GLN A 33 11.76 19.65 5.35
N GLY A 34 12.76 20.44 5.77
CA GLY A 34 12.72 21.90 5.74
C GLY A 34 12.70 22.52 4.34
N LYS A 35 12.89 21.74 3.27
CA LYS A 35 12.76 22.19 1.86
C LYS A 35 11.33 22.03 1.31
N PHE A 36 10.40 21.60 2.16
CA PHE A 36 9.00 21.45 1.82
C PHE A 36 8.11 22.17 2.81
N GLU A 37 6.94 22.57 2.34
CA GLU A 37 5.87 23.07 3.17
C GLU A 37 4.53 22.47 2.73
N LEU A 38 3.63 22.34 3.70
CA LEU A 38 2.25 21.93 3.47
C LEU A 38 1.38 23.19 3.38
N VAL A 39 0.68 23.36 2.27
CA VAL A 39 -0.25 24.47 2.02
C VAL A 39 -1.66 23.94 1.78
N ASP A 40 -2.63 24.84 1.65
CA ASP A 40 -4.04 24.52 1.40
C ASP A 40 -4.61 23.51 2.42
N ASN A 41 -4.51 23.84 3.71
CA ASN A 41 -4.90 22.96 4.83
C ASN A 41 -4.25 21.57 4.75
N ALA A 42 -2.96 21.55 4.39
CA ALA A 42 -2.15 20.34 4.25
C ALA A 42 -2.57 19.37 3.12
N THR A 43 -3.30 19.86 2.12
CA THR A 43 -3.67 19.07 0.93
C THR A 43 -2.74 19.28 -0.27
N THR A 44 -1.79 20.21 -0.17
CA THR A 44 -0.81 20.52 -1.21
C THR A 44 0.60 20.54 -0.63
N LEU A 45 1.55 19.85 -1.28
CA LEU A 45 2.97 19.87 -0.96
C LEU A 45 3.69 20.86 -1.88
N ARG A 46 4.32 21.90 -1.33
CA ARG A 46 5.14 22.86 -2.08
C ARG A 46 6.63 22.64 -1.79
N SER A 47 7.43 22.57 -2.84
CA SER A 47 8.89 22.63 -2.70
C SER A 47 9.36 24.08 -2.73
N ILE A 48 10.03 24.54 -1.68
CA ILE A 48 10.54 25.92 -1.60
C ILE A 48 11.77 26.14 -2.49
N VAL A 49 12.41 25.06 -2.97
CA VAL A 49 13.62 25.13 -3.78
C VAL A 49 13.32 25.53 -5.23
N ASN A 50 12.25 24.96 -5.81
CA ASN A 50 11.86 25.25 -7.20
C ASN A 50 10.48 25.91 -7.33
N GLY A 51 9.77 26.14 -6.23
CA GLY A 51 8.45 26.77 -6.18
C GLY A 51 7.29 25.93 -6.71
N LYS A 52 7.52 24.67 -7.12
CA LYS A 52 6.46 23.79 -7.62
C LYS A 52 5.61 23.25 -6.47
N SER A 53 4.32 23.10 -6.74
CA SER A 53 3.33 22.56 -5.81
C SER A 53 2.63 21.35 -6.42
N TYR A 54 2.28 20.39 -5.57
CA TYR A 54 1.60 19.16 -5.96
C TYR A 54 0.47 18.85 -5.01
N GLY A 55 -0.71 18.50 -5.54
CA GLY A 55 -1.82 18.05 -4.71
C GLY A 55 -1.50 16.68 -4.10
N ILE A 56 -1.58 16.57 -2.79
CA ILE A 56 -1.32 15.34 -2.05
C ILE A 56 -2.57 14.78 -1.37
N GLY A 57 -3.71 15.49 -1.41
CA GLY A 57 -4.95 15.00 -0.81
C GLY A 57 -4.80 14.70 0.68
N SER A 58 -5.20 13.51 1.13
CA SER A 58 -5.11 13.11 2.55
C SER A 58 -4.50 11.73 2.71
N PHE A 59 -3.88 11.48 3.87
CA PHE A 59 -3.29 10.20 4.22
C PHE A 59 -3.74 9.75 5.61
N GLU A 60 -4.13 8.48 5.73
CA GLU A 60 -4.58 7.87 6.98
C GLU A 60 -4.26 6.37 7.00
N CYS A 61 -4.13 5.79 8.20
CA CYS A 61 -4.03 4.33 8.38
C CYS A 61 -5.33 3.81 8.98
N LEU A 62 -6.12 3.07 8.19
CA LEU A 62 -7.44 2.59 8.60
C LEU A 62 -7.45 1.07 8.75
N SER A 63 -8.16 0.59 9.77
CA SER A 63 -8.35 -0.85 9.99
C SER A 63 -9.38 -1.43 9.02
N LEU A 64 -9.31 -2.75 8.82
CA LEU A 64 -10.34 -3.48 8.07
C LEU A 64 -11.75 -3.20 8.62
N ALA A 65 -11.93 -3.22 9.94
CA ALA A 65 -13.23 -2.94 10.55
C ALA A 65 -13.74 -1.54 10.23
N ALA A 66 -12.87 -0.52 10.29
CA ALA A 66 -13.24 0.86 9.99
C ALA A 66 -13.64 1.02 8.51
N LEU A 67 -12.89 0.41 7.61
CA LEU A 67 -13.16 0.46 6.17
C LEU A 67 -14.43 -0.30 5.80
N ARG A 68 -14.65 -1.48 6.38
CA ARG A 68 -15.88 -2.26 6.19
C ARG A 68 -17.09 -1.46 6.64
N ALA A 69 -17.04 -0.85 7.83
CA ALA A 69 -18.12 0.00 8.33
C ALA A 69 -18.39 1.20 7.41
N ALA A 70 -17.32 1.92 7.00
CA ALA A 70 -17.45 3.07 6.11
C ALA A 70 -17.99 2.71 4.72
N GLY A 71 -17.60 1.55 4.17
CA GLY A 71 -18.05 1.07 2.87
C GLY A 71 -19.51 0.62 2.86
N LEU A 72 -19.95 -0.05 3.93
CA LEU A 72 -21.35 -0.50 4.09
C LEU A 72 -22.35 0.66 4.19
N ASP A 73 -21.91 1.83 4.67
CA ASP A 73 -22.74 3.04 4.78
C ASP A 73 -22.86 3.82 3.45
N THR A 74 -22.24 3.32 2.37
CA THR A 74 -22.29 3.99 1.07
C THR A 74 -23.52 3.58 0.25
N ALA A 75 -23.99 4.48 -0.60
CA ALA A 75 -25.13 4.22 -1.50
C ALA A 75 -24.73 3.50 -2.83
N VAL A 76 -23.49 3.02 -2.95
CA VAL A 76 -23.02 2.37 -4.18
C VAL A 76 -23.50 0.94 -4.26
N GLY A 77 -23.78 0.45 -5.47
CA GLY A 77 -24.33 -0.89 -5.67
C GLY A 77 -24.13 -1.43 -7.06
N GLY A 78 -24.52 -2.68 -7.26
CA GLY A 78 -24.41 -3.41 -8.52
C GLY A 78 -23.38 -4.54 -8.47
N ASP A 79 -23.27 -5.32 -9.53
CA ASP A 79 -22.37 -6.47 -9.54
C ASP A 79 -20.92 -6.06 -9.70
N THR A 80 -20.09 -6.47 -8.73
CA THR A 80 -18.64 -6.33 -8.81
C THR A 80 -18.09 -7.25 -9.90
N LYS A 81 -17.25 -6.68 -10.76
CA LYS A 81 -16.59 -7.36 -11.88
C LYS A 81 -15.12 -7.54 -11.57
N LEU A 82 -14.55 -8.63 -12.07
CA LEU A 82 -13.13 -8.91 -11.96
C LEU A 82 -12.56 -9.27 -13.33
N ARG A 83 -11.44 -8.63 -13.68
CA ARG A 83 -10.70 -8.87 -14.93
C ARG A 83 -9.20 -8.89 -14.66
N HIS A 84 -8.46 -9.49 -15.58
CA HIS A 84 -7.01 -9.62 -15.52
C HIS A 84 -6.40 -8.79 -16.64
N GLU A 85 -5.41 -7.96 -16.31
CA GLU A 85 -4.66 -7.17 -17.28
C GLU A 85 -3.17 -7.43 -17.16
N ALA A 86 -2.50 -7.44 -18.30
CA ALA A 86 -1.05 -7.43 -18.36
C ALA A 86 -0.56 -5.99 -18.40
N SER A 87 0.30 -5.62 -17.47
CA SER A 87 0.96 -4.33 -17.43
C SER A 87 2.47 -4.52 -17.57
N THR A 88 3.09 -3.74 -18.46
CA THR A 88 4.55 -3.70 -18.57
C THR A 88 5.18 -2.98 -17.38
N ASP A 89 4.43 -2.06 -16.77
CA ASP A 89 4.89 -1.21 -15.69
C ASP A 89 3.70 -0.49 -15.02
N VAL A 90 3.35 -0.88 -13.79
CA VAL A 90 2.23 -0.27 -13.05
C VAL A 90 2.41 1.24 -12.84
N PHE A 91 3.64 1.75 -12.91
CA PHE A 91 3.90 3.18 -12.93
C PHE A 91 3.15 3.87 -14.08
N LEU A 92 3.14 3.28 -15.27
CA LEU A 92 2.47 3.85 -16.44
C LEU A 92 0.95 3.77 -16.33
N ASP A 93 0.42 2.74 -15.66
CA ASP A 93 -1.02 2.66 -15.36
C ASP A 93 -1.46 3.81 -14.45
N HIS A 94 -0.61 4.25 -13.51
CA HIS A 94 -0.87 5.46 -12.72
C HIS A 94 -0.76 6.75 -13.54
N CYS A 95 -0.01 6.77 -14.65
CA CYS A 95 0.11 7.95 -15.52
C CYS A 95 -1.07 8.07 -16.50
N ASP A 96 -1.83 7.00 -16.72
CA ASP A 96 -2.94 6.98 -17.67
C ASP A 96 -4.14 7.76 -17.13
N SER A 97 -4.48 8.86 -17.81
CA SER A 97 -5.65 9.68 -17.50
C SER A 97 -6.97 8.90 -17.48
N ALA A 98 -7.08 7.74 -18.15
CA ALA A 98 -8.25 6.86 -18.07
C ALA A 98 -8.42 6.20 -16.68
N ASN A 99 -7.42 6.33 -15.81
CA ASN A 99 -7.42 5.87 -14.42
C ASN A 99 -7.59 7.04 -13.43
N GLN A 100 -8.11 8.18 -13.88
CA GLN A 100 -8.46 9.30 -13.00
C GLN A 100 -9.34 8.80 -11.83
N HIS A 101 -8.93 9.15 -10.62
CA HIS A 101 -9.53 8.74 -9.35
C HIS A 101 -9.56 7.23 -9.07
N ALA A 102 -8.90 6.38 -9.86
CA ALA A 102 -8.82 4.96 -9.56
C ALA A 102 -8.02 4.70 -8.27
N LEU A 103 -8.33 3.58 -7.59
CA LEU A 103 -7.58 3.11 -6.43
C LEU A 103 -6.55 2.06 -6.86
N PHE A 104 -5.29 2.27 -6.49
CA PHE A 104 -4.20 1.32 -6.74
C PHE A 104 -3.71 0.68 -5.46
N GLN A 105 -3.77 -0.64 -5.38
CA GLN A 105 -3.07 -1.38 -4.33
C GLN A 105 -1.57 -1.38 -4.61
N ALA A 106 -0.80 -0.90 -3.64
CA ALA A 106 0.65 -0.93 -3.66
C ALA A 106 1.16 -1.93 -2.63
N ALA A 107 2.03 -2.84 -3.07
CA ALA A 107 2.82 -3.64 -2.16
C ALA A 107 3.81 -2.72 -1.43
N SER A 108 3.65 -2.61 -0.12
CA SER A 108 4.43 -1.76 0.77
C SER A 108 4.85 -2.55 2.02
N GLN A 109 5.51 -1.89 2.96
CA GLN A 109 5.77 -2.42 4.30
C GLN A 109 4.77 -1.86 5.30
N LEU A 110 4.80 -2.37 6.54
CA LEU A 110 3.86 -1.96 7.59
C LEU A 110 3.96 -0.47 7.97
N ASN A 111 5.05 0.20 7.58
CA ASN A 111 5.27 1.63 7.78
C ASN A 111 4.85 2.49 6.57
N CYS A 112 4.24 1.88 5.54
CA CYS A 112 3.85 2.55 4.30
C CYS A 112 5.02 3.22 3.56
N LEU A 113 6.24 2.73 3.76
CA LEU A 113 7.44 3.11 3.02
C LEU A 113 8.10 1.85 2.45
N GLU A 114 8.88 1.99 1.39
CA GLU A 114 9.53 0.85 0.74
C GLU A 114 11.03 0.85 1.09
N PHE A 115 11.44 0.20 2.18
CA PHE A 115 12.85 -0.03 2.52
C PHE A 115 13.44 -1.20 1.71
N MET A 116 14.77 -1.21 1.52
CA MET A 116 15.46 -2.31 0.83
C MET A 116 15.55 -3.59 1.67
N SER A 117 15.66 -3.44 3.00
CA SER A 117 15.78 -4.54 3.95
C SER A 117 15.39 -4.08 5.36
N PRO A 118 15.11 -5.03 6.29
CA PRO A 118 14.86 -4.70 7.70
C PRO A 118 16.02 -3.96 8.38
N ARG A 119 17.23 -4.03 7.83
CA ARG A 119 18.45 -3.40 8.38
C ARG A 119 18.81 -2.09 7.68
N SER A 120 17.96 -1.61 6.77
CA SER A 120 18.23 -0.39 6.01
C SER A 120 17.84 0.84 6.80
N ASN A 121 18.73 1.83 6.84
CA ASN A 121 18.47 3.10 7.54
C ASN A 121 17.74 4.13 6.66
N LYS A 122 17.42 3.79 5.41
CA LYS A 122 16.78 4.67 4.43
C LYS A 122 15.83 3.87 3.54
N TYR A 123 14.70 4.47 3.18
CA TYR A 123 13.76 3.92 2.22
C TYR A 123 14.36 3.88 0.79
N ILE A 124 13.69 3.27 -0.19
CA ILE A 124 14.18 3.12 -1.56
C ILE A 124 14.03 4.44 -2.32
N HIS A 125 15.15 5.17 -2.46
CA HIS A 125 15.18 6.44 -3.20
C HIS A 125 15.33 6.25 -4.73
N LYS A 126 15.89 5.11 -5.17
CA LYS A 126 16.37 4.91 -6.56
C LYS A 126 15.28 4.52 -7.57
N ARG A 127 14.04 4.24 -7.13
CA ARG A 127 12.95 3.85 -8.03
C ARG A 127 11.99 5.02 -8.20
N VAL A 128 11.63 5.34 -9.45
CA VAL A 128 10.60 6.37 -9.71
C VAL A 128 9.28 5.86 -9.17
N VAL A 129 8.66 6.67 -8.31
CA VAL A 129 7.32 6.45 -7.79
C VAL A 129 6.35 7.34 -8.56
N ALA A 130 5.22 6.79 -9.01
CA ALA A 130 4.27 7.53 -9.85
C ALA A 130 3.68 8.74 -9.11
N ALA A 131 3.36 8.55 -7.83
CA ALA A 131 2.86 9.60 -6.93
C ALA A 131 3.96 10.07 -5.96
N GLY A 132 5.09 10.51 -6.50
CA GLY A 132 6.25 10.98 -5.72
C GLY A 132 5.94 11.97 -4.58
N PRO A 133 5.08 13.00 -4.77
CA PRO A 133 4.65 13.91 -3.71
C PRO A 133 4.00 13.19 -2.52
N GLY A 134 3.24 12.12 -2.78
CA GLY A 134 2.65 11.31 -1.71
C GLY A 134 3.69 10.51 -0.92
N THR A 135 4.75 10.04 -1.56
CA THR A 135 5.90 9.43 -0.87
C THR A 135 6.61 10.44 0.03
N VAL A 136 6.86 11.66 -0.44
CA VAL A 136 7.47 12.72 0.38
C VAL A 136 6.61 13.02 1.60
N PHE A 137 5.29 13.15 1.42
CA PHE A 137 4.39 13.35 2.56
C PHE A 137 4.49 12.21 3.57
N ARG A 138 4.39 10.94 3.13
CA ARG A 138 4.41 9.79 4.04
C ARG A 138 5.74 9.64 4.78
N ASN A 139 6.85 10.01 4.14
CA ASN A 139 8.16 9.95 4.76
C ASN A 139 8.38 11.13 5.73
N TYR A 140 8.05 12.36 5.34
CA TYR A 140 8.47 13.56 6.08
C TYR A 140 7.38 14.22 6.91
N PHE A 141 6.10 13.94 6.66
CA PHE A 141 4.99 14.72 7.22
C PHE A 141 3.86 13.89 7.84
N ALA A 142 3.75 12.58 7.53
CA ALA A 142 2.75 11.72 8.16
C ALA A 142 2.85 11.78 9.69
N ALA A 143 1.72 11.89 10.37
CA ALA A 143 1.71 11.94 11.83
C ALA A 143 1.99 10.54 12.40
N VAL A 144 3.07 10.41 13.16
CA VAL A 144 3.51 9.17 13.81
C VAL A 144 3.75 9.44 15.28
N ASN A 145 2.95 8.85 16.14
CA ASN A 145 3.02 9.04 17.60
C ASN A 145 3.02 10.53 18.01
N GLY A 146 2.21 11.34 17.33
CA GLY A 146 2.09 12.79 17.58
C GLY A 146 3.22 13.65 17.01
N LYS A 147 4.17 13.08 16.27
CA LYS A 147 5.26 13.81 15.60
C LYS A 147 5.16 13.66 14.08
N PRO A 148 5.53 14.69 13.29
CA PRO A 148 5.53 14.60 11.84
C PRO A 148 6.71 13.77 11.32
N GLY A 149 6.44 12.93 10.32
CA GLY A 149 7.43 12.16 9.60
C GLY A 149 7.86 10.86 10.28
N GLN A 150 8.62 10.07 9.51
CA GLN A 150 9.10 8.75 9.87
C GLN A 150 10.62 8.74 9.96
N THR A 151 11.14 8.44 11.14
CA THR A 151 12.59 8.27 11.40
C THR A 151 12.92 6.80 11.63
N ALA A 152 14.17 6.47 11.94
CA ALA A 152 14.53 5.09 12.28
C ALA A 152 13.89 4.64 13.62
N GLU A 153 13.61 5.58 14.51
CA GLU A 153 13.09 5.35 15.86
C GLU A 153 11.58 5.60 16.00
N ASN A 154 10.95 6.22 14.98
CA ASN A 154 9.53 6.57 15.00
C ASN A 154 8.90 6.31 13.63
N GLN A 155 8.22 5.18 13.49
CA GLN A 155 7.62 4.74 12.23
C GLN A 155 6.15 4.35 12.41
N LEU A 156 5.39 4.46 11.32
CA LEU A 156 4.08 3.85 11.25
C LEU A 156 4.19 2.34 11.40
N ASN A 157 3.18 1.74 12.00
CA ASN A 157 3.07 0.30 12.11
C ASN A 157 1.61 -0.11 11.94
N ASN A 158 1.27 -0.62 10.76
CA ASN A 158 -0.08 -1.06 10.44
C ASN A 158 -0.50 -2.38 11.13
N LEU A 159 0.36 -2.98 11.96
CA LEU A 159 0.01 -4.06 12.90
C LEU A 159 -0.06 -3.59 14.36
N ASP A 160 0.09 -2.30 14.67
CA ASP A 160 0.08 -1.78 16.04
C ASP A 160 -1.13 -2.26 16.88
N ALA A 161 -2.34 -2.21 16.32
CA ALA A 161 -3.56 -2.65 16.97
C ALA A 161 -3.61 -4.17 17.14
N VAL A 162 -3.07 -4.92 16.16
CA VAL A 162 -2.93 -6.38 16.24
C VAL A 162 -1.94 -6.75 17.34
N GLU A 163 -0.80 -6.07 17.43
CA GLU A 163 0.20 -6.27 18.47
C GLU A 163 -0.33 -5.95 19.86
N ALA A 164 -1.17 -4.92 19.98
CA ALA A 164 -1.85 -4.58 21.22
C ALA A 164 -2.82 -5.70 21.67
N ILE A 165 -3.67 -6.22 20.77
CA ILE A 165 -4.59 -7.32 21.07
C ILE A 165 -3.83 -8.60 21.45
N LEU A 166 -2.71 -8.85 20.79
CA LEU A 166 -1.84 -9.99 21.08
C LEU A 166 -1.03 -9.85 22.38
N SER A 167 -1.08 -8.70 23.06
CA SER A 167 -0.12 -8.34 24.12
C SER A 167 1.33 -8.65 23.69
N ASN A 168 1.67 -8.30 22.44
CA ASN A 168 2.91 -8.74 21.80
C ASN A 168 4.16 -8.22 22.55
N HIS A 169 4.04 -7.09 23.24
CA HIS A 169 5.10 -6.56 24.10
C HIS A 169 5.49 -7.51 25.26
N GLU A 170 4.55 -8.30 25.79
CA GLU A 170 4.79 -9.32 26.82
C GLU A 170 5.10 -10.67 26.20
N HIS A 171 4.28 -11.10 25.25
CA HIS A 171 4.33 -12.46 24.72
C HIS A 171 5.41 -12.67 23.66
N LYS A 172 5.87 -11.59 23.03
CA LYS A 172 6.91 -11.57 22.00
C LYS A 172 6.63 -12.61 20.92
N TYR A 173 5.47 -12.58 20.28
CA TYR A 173 5.15 -13.50 19.18
C TYR A 173 5.89 -13.15 17.88
N LEU A 174 6.08 -11.86 17.60
CA LEU A 174 6.80 -11.37 16.44
C LEU A 174 7.44 -10.03 16.74
N ASP A 175 8.36 -9.60 15.89
CA ASP A 175 8.93 -8.26 15.90
C ASP A 175 8.58 -7.55 14.59
N VAL A 176 8.33 -6.24 14.67
CA VAL A 176 8.19 -5.36 13.50
C VAL A 176 9.36 -4.38 13.47
N VAL A 177 10.23 -4.47 12.47
CA VAL A 177 11.43 -3.62 12.33
C VAL A 177 11.51 -3.08 10.91
N ASN A 178 11.55 -1.75 10.75
CA ASN A 178 11.52 -1.09 9.45
C ASN A 178 10.34 -1.54 8.57
N GLY A 179 9.20 -1.84 9.21
CA GLY A 179 7.99 -2.33 8.56
C GLY A 179 8.03 -3.80 8.10
N TYR A 180 9.09 -4.55 8.42
CA TYR A 180 9.19 -5.99 8.20
C TYR A 180 8.83 -6.76 9.46
N THR A 181 8.23 -7.93 9.28
CA THR A 181 7.92 -8.89 10.34
C THR A 181 9.01 -9.96 10.43
N ASP A 182 9.46 -10.26 11.64
CA ASP A 182 10.35 -11.38 11.93
C ASP A 182 9.90 -12.13 13.19
N SER A 183 10.24 -13.42 13.27
CA SER A 183 9.94 -14.30 14.39
C SER A 183 10.79 -15.59 14.31
N THR A 184 10.63 -16.46 15.31
CA THR A 184 11.25 -17.79 15.36
C THR A 184 10.18 -18.88 15.30
N PRO A 185 10.52 -20.12 14.89
CA PRO A 185 9.57 -21.23 14.89
C PRO A 185 8.89 -21.44 16.25
N SER A 186 9.62 -21.29 17.36
CA SER A 186 9.05 -21.45 18.71
C SER A 186 8.05 -20.36 19.09
N ARG A 187 8.33 -19.09 18.72
CA ARG A 187 7.43 -17.96 18.95
C ARG A 187 6.15 -18.09 18.13
N LEU A 188 6.25 -18.50 16.87
CA LEU A 188 5.09 -18.73 16.01
C LEU A 188 4.31 -19.98 16.41
N ALA A 189 4.97 -21.06 16.83
CA ALA A 189 4.29 -22.24 17.37
C ALA A 189 3.43 -21.87 18.60
N LYS A 190 3.96 -21.00 19.47
CA LYS A 190 3.19 -20.45 20.59
C LYS A 190 1.99 -19.64 20.07
N LEU A 191 2.20 -18.67 19.17
CA LEU A 191 1.12 -17.86 18.58
C LEU A 191 0.01 -18.74 17.96
N ASN A 192 0.42 -19.76 17.22
CA ASN A 192 -0.48 -20.65 16.50
C ASN A 192 -1.32 -21.50 17.47
N THR A 193 -0.71 -22.04 18.53
CA THR A 193 -1.40 -22.93 19.47
C THR A 193 -2.20 -22.18 20.53
N THR A 194 -1.80 -20.98 20.94
CA THR A 194 -2.49 -20.24 22.01
C THR A 194 -3.51 -19.23 21.48
N VAL A 195 -3.30 -18.67 20.29
CA VAL A 195 -4.12 -17.56 19.76
C VAL A 195 -4.82 -17.97 18.46
N LEU A 196 -4.05 -18.34 17.43
CA LEU A 196 -4.61 -18.48 16.07
C LEU A 196 -5.39 -19.79 15.85
N HIS A 197 -5.42 -20.69 16.84
CA HIS A 197 -6.30 -21.87 16.82
C HIS A 197 -7.79 -21.50 16.91
N ASP A 198 -8.12 -20.39 17.59
CA ASP A 198 -9.49 -19.92 17.75
C ASP A 198 -9.93 -19.10 16.52
N HIS A 199 -11.13 -19.36 16.02
CA HIS A 199 -11.68 -18.62 14.88
C HIS A 199 -12.09 -17.19 15.27
N ALA A 200 -12.76 -17.03 16.42
CA ALA A 200 -13.25 -15.72 16.84
C ALA A 200 -12.10 -14.73 17.08
N THR A 201 -11.02 -15.21 17.70
CA THR A 201 -9.80 -14.42 17.88
C THR A 201 -9.15 -14.05 16.55
N ARG A 202 -9.10 -14.96 15.56
CA ARG A 202 -8.60 -14.63 14.23
C ARG A 202 -9.42 -13.52 13.56
N ASP A 203 -10.74 -13.54 13.68
CA ASP A 203 -11.60 -12.49 13.13
C ASP A 203 -11.35 -11.14 13.81
N VAL A 204 -11.18 -11.12 15.14
CA VAL A 204 -10.81 -9.91 15.90
C VAL A 204 -9.47 -9.35 15.43
N LEU A 205 -8.47 -10.20 15.25
CA LEU A 205 -7.15 -9.78 14.75
C LEU A 205 -7.23 -9.28 13.31
N ALA A 206 -7.95 -9.96 12.42
CA ALA A 206 -8.14 -9.55 11.03
C ALA A 206 -8.77 -8.15 10.94
N ASN A 207 -9.80 -7.91 11.76
CA ASN A 207 -10.49 -6.63 11.86
C ASN A 207 -9.60 -5.47 12.33
N ALA A 208 -8.53 -5.77 13.07
CA ALA A 208 -7.57 -4.80 13.58
C ALA A 208 -6.41 -4.49 12.62
N VAL A 209 -6.16 -5.32 11.59
CA VAL A 209 -5.13 -5.05 10.57
C VAL A 209 -5.45 -3.74 9.87
N LYS A 210 -4.45 -2.86 9.75
CA LYS A 210 -4.55 -1.58 9.05
C LYS A 210 -3.89 -1.61 7.68
N ILE A 211 -4.32 -0.71 6.82
CA ILE A 211 -3.64 -0.35 5.57
C ILE A 211 -3.43 1.16 5.53
N GLY A 212 -2.37 1.62 4.87
CA GLY A 212 -2.17 3.04 4.60
C GLY A 212 -2.97 3.46 3.37
N LEU A 213 -3.75 4.53 3.48
CA LEU A 213 -4.57 5.05 2.39
C LEU A 213 -4.16 6.48 2.10
N HIS A 214 -3.67 6.71 0.88
CA HIS A 214 -3.36 8.03 0.36
C HIS A 214 -4.41 8.39 -0.69
N TRP A 215 -5.37 9.22 -0.31
CA TRP A 215 -6.50 9.61 -1.15
C TRP A 215 -6.14 10.77 -2.06
N ASN A 216 -6.56 10.69 -3.32
CA ASN A 216 -6.51 11.81 -4.28
C ASN A 216 -5.12 12.50 -4.36
N VAL A 217 -4.07 11.70 -4.52
CA VAL A 217 -2.69 12.17 -4.71
C VAL A 217 -2.42 12.42 -6.19
N GLN A 218 -1.75 13.53 -6.49
CA GLN A 218 -1.39 13.88 -7.86
C GLN A 218 -0.32 12.93 -8.41
N VAL A 219 -0.48 12.55 -9.68
CA VAL A 219 0.55 11.85 -10.47
C VAL A 219 1.22 12.88 -11.38
N PRO A 220 2.40 13.41 -11.02
CA PRO A 220 3.06 14.49 -11.75
C PRO A 220 3.83 14.04 -12.99
N PHE A 221 3.67 12.80 -13.45
CA PHE A 221 4.41 12.21 -14.57
C PHE A 221 3.48 11.75 -15.70
N SER A 222 3.89 11.95 -16.95
CA SER A 222 3.28 11.31 -18.14
C SER A 222 4.00 10.03 -18.54
N SER A 223 5.28 9.93 -18.22
CA SER A 223 6.09 8.71 -18.30
C SER A 223 7.23 8.79 -17.28
N ARG A 224 8.03 7.73 -17.12
CA ARG A 224 9.17 7.75 -16.18
C ARG A 224 10.07 8.96 -16.45
N TYR A 225 10.30 9.76 -15.41
CA TYR A 225 11.12 10.98 -15.44
C TYR A 225 10.59 12.12 -16.34
N ALA A 226 9.42 11.99 -16.97
CA ALA A 226 8.83 13.05 -17.79
C ALA A 226 7.62 13.64 -17.07
N THR A 227 7.75 14.88 -16.60
CA THR A 227 6.68 15.55 -15.85
C THR A 227 5.54 15.99 -16.75
N THR A 228 4.34 16.09 -16.20
CA THR A 228 3.16 16.64 -16.88
C THR A 228 2.55 17.78 -16.07
N ASN A 229 1.88 18.70 -16.75
CA ASN A 229 1.05 19.75 -16.12
C ASN A 229 -0.42 19.31 -16.00
N ASN A 230 -0.77 18.12 -16.49
CA ASN A 230 -2.11 17.60 -16.39
C ASN A 230 -2.47 17.36 -14.92
N GLN A 231 -3.66 17.80 -14.54
CA GLN A 231 -4.24 17.55 -13.22
C GLN A 231 -4.81 16.13 -13.21
N HIS A 232 -3.95 15.17 -12.89
CA HIS A 232 -4.29 13.76 -12.80
C HIS A 232 -4.07 13.26 -11.37
N PHE A 233 -5.09 12.61 -10.81
CA PHE A 233 -5.10 12.17 -9.42
C PHE A 233 -5.57 10.73 -9.31
N VAL A 234 -4.97 10.00 -8.38
CA VAL A 234 -5.31 8.62 -8.05
C VAL A 234 -5.34 8.46 -6.53
N SER A 235 -5.90 7.35 -6.06
CA SER A 235 -5.79 6.95 -4.66
C SER A 235 -4.90 5.71 -4.56
N GLN A 236 -4.19 5.54 -3.43
CA GLN A 236 -3.27 4.41 -3.24
C GLN A 236 -3.49 3.74 -1.89
N ALA A 237 -3.61 2.41 -1.92
CA ALA A 237 -3.71 1.54 -0.75
C ALA A 237 -2.37 0.83 -0.53
N TYR A 238 -1.61 1.28 0.46
CA TYR A 238 -0.33 0.72 0.88
C TYR A 238 -0.57 -0.43 1.86
N CYS A 239 -0.45 -1.64 1.32
CA CYS A 239 -0.72 -2.88 2.04
C CYS A 239 0.60 -3.64 2.24
N SER A 240 0.78 -4.26 3.40
CA SER A 240 1.91 -5.16 3.65
C SER A 240 1.41 -6.59 3.81
N ALA A 241 2.05 -7.54 3.14
CA ALA A 241 2.01 -8.93 3.57
C ALA A 241 3.01 -9.15 4.71
N ILE A 242 2.95 -10.32 5.34
CA ILE A 242 4.00 -10.80 6.24
C ILE A 242 5.26 -11.08 5.41
N SER A 243 6.42 -10.66 5.91
CA SER A 243 7.72 -10.81 5.23
C SER A 243 8.35 -12.17 5.51
N VAL A 244 7.64 -13.24 5.15
CA VAL A 244 8.02 -14.64 5.38
C VAL A 244 9.45 -14.94 4.89
N GLY A 245 9.80 -14.46 3.70
CA GLY A 245 11.12 -14.67 3.09
C GLY A 245 12.30 -13.96 3.78
N TYR A 246 12.03 -13.10 4.76
CA TYR A 246 13.05 -12.39 5.55
C TYR A 246 13.19 -12.94 6.98
N SER A 247 12.44 -13.98 7.32
CA SER A 247 12.38 -14.53 8.68
C SER A 247 13.13 -15.86 8.81
N ALA A 248 13.58 -16.16 10.03
CA ALA A 248 14.15 -17.48 10.36
C ALA A 248 13.08 -18.59 10.41
N ALA A 249 11.80 -18.24 10.59
CA ALA A 249 10.71 -19.20 10.64
C ALA A 249 10.23 -19.62 9.24
N SER A 250 9.69 -20.84 9.14
CA SER A 250 9.26 -21.41 7.86
C SER A 250 7.95 -20.81 7.34
N GLN A 251 7.66 -21.03 6.05
CA GLN A 251 6.34 -20.70 5.50
C GLN A 251 5.20 -21.38 6.27
N SER A 252 5.37 -22.63 6.70
CA SER A 252 4.35 -23.33 7.49
C SER A 252 4.12 -22.68 8.85
N ASP A 253 5.16 -22.20 9.52
CA ASP A 253 5.03 -21.53 10.82
C ASP A 253 4.25 -20.23 10.69
N TRP A 254 4.52 -19.46 9.63
CA TRP A 254 3.86 -18.20 9.33
C TRP A 254 2.44 -18.35 8.77
N ALA A 255 2.09 -19.50 8.19
CA ALA A 255 0.90 -19.65 7.37
C ALA A 255 -0.40 -19.14 8.02
N PRO A 256 -0.71 -19.43 9.31
CA PRO A 256 -1.94 -18.94 9.93
C PRO A 256 -2.00 -17.41 9.99
N PHE A 257 -0.92 -16.76 10.39
CA PHE A 257 -0.86 -15.30 10.53
C PHE A 257 -0.73 -14.58 9.18
N ALA A 258 0.06 -15.14 8.26
CA ALA A 258 0.25 -14.59 6.91
C ALA A 258 -1.06 -14.59 6.11
N LYS A 259 -1.82 -15.69 6.17
CA LYS A 259 -3.15 -15.76 5.53
C LYS A 259 -4.11 -14.71 6.10
N LEU A 260 -4.15 -14.58 7.42
CA LEU A 260 -4.99 -13.59 8.11
C LEU A 260 -4.68 -12.17 7.63
N VAL A 261 -3.40 -11.77 7.60
CA VAL A 261 -3.00 -10.43 7.16
C VAL A 261 -3.27 -10.20 5.67
N LEU A 262 -3.07 -11.22 4.81
CA LEU A 262 -3.42 -11.14 3.39
C LEU A 262 -4.92 -10.93 3.20
N GLN A 263 -5.76 -11.76 3.84
CA GLN A 263 -7.22 -11.65 3.79
C GLN A 263 -7.67 -10.26 4.20
N ALA A 264 -7.20 -9.78 5.35
CA ALA A 264 -7.56 -8.46 5.85
C ALA A 264 -7.09 -7.33 4.93
N SER A 265 -5.88 -7.42 4.38
CA SER A 265 -5.33 -6.38 3.50
C SER A 265 -6.09 -6.27 2.17
N TYR A 266 -6.44 -7.39 1.53
CA TYR A 266 -7.24 -7.36 0.30
C TYR A 266 -8.67 -6.89 0.56
N GLU A 267 -9.32 -7.38 1.61
CA GLU A 267 -10.67 -6.94 1.95
C GLU A 267 -10.70 -5.45 2.29
N ALA A 268 -9.75 -4.96 3.09
CA ALA A 268 -9.60 -3.54 3.41
C ALA A 268 -9.39 -2.70 2.15
N THR A 269 -8.57 -3.17 1.21
CA THR A 269 -8.36 -2.48 -0.08
C THR A 269 -9.65 -2.36 -0.87
N LEU A 270 -10.47 -3.42 -0.91
CA LEU A 270 -11.72 -3.40 -1.67
C LEU A 270 -12.78 -2.53 -1.00
N TRP A 271 -12.89 -2.54 0.33
CA TRP A 271 -13.75 -1.60 1.05
C TRP A 271 -13.29 -0.14 0.88
N ALA A 272 -11.98 0.12 0.87
CA ALA A 272 -11.43 1.41 0.48
C ALA A 272 -11.83 1.78 -0.96
N GLY A 273 -11.89 0.81 -1.87
CA GLY A 273 -12.42 0.97 -3.23
C GLY A 273 -13.88 1.39 -3.27
N VAL A 274 -14.73 0.79 -2.43
CA VAL A 274 -16.15 1.17 -2.27
C VAL A 274 -16.26 2.63 -1.79
N VAL A 275 -15.50 3.01 -0.77
CA VAL A 275 -15.45 4.39 -0.25
C VAL A 275 -14.95 5.36 -1.32
N ASN A 276 -13.91 4.99 -2.08
CA ASN A 276 -13.39 5.80 -3.18
C ASN A 276 -14.43 5.97 -4.29
N TYR A 277 -15.15 4.91 -4.64
CA TYR A 277 -16.21 4.95 -5.63
C TYR A 277 -17.32 5.91 -5.22
N HIS A 278 -17.76 5.83 -3.97
CA HIS A 278 -18.76 6.74 -3.44
C HIS A 278 -18.31 8.21 -3.51
N ARG A 279 -17.04 8.49 -3.18
CA ARG A 279 -16.48 9.86 -3.14
C ARG A 279 -16.19 10.46 -4.51
N THR A 280 -15.80 9.65 -5.49
CA THR A 280 -15.22 10.14 -6.76
C THR A 280 -15.99 9.72 -8.00
N GLY A 281 -16.92 8.78 -7.88
CA GLY A 281 -17.59 8.13 -9.01
C GLY A 281 -16.72 7.12 -9.77
N CYS A 282 -15.45 6.91 -9.38
CA CYS A 282 -14.56 5.93 -10.00
C CYS A 282 -14.58 4.60 -9.23
N ASN A 283 -15.11 3.55 -9.86
CA ASN A 283 -15.24 2.21 -9.28
C ASN A 283 -14.05 1.28 -9.58
N LYS A 284 -12.99 1.79 -10.20
CA LYS A 284 -11.85 1.00 -10.66
C LYS A 284 -10.84 0.78 -9.52
N VAL A 285 -10.52 -0.48 -9.25
CA VAL A 285 -9.54 -0.88 -8.22
C VAL A 285 -8.50 -1.82 -8.83
N PHE A 286 -7.24 -1.42 -8.80
CA PHE A 286 -6.13 -2.24 -9.26
C PHE A 286 -5.53 -3.03 -8.10
N LEU A 287 -5.48 -4.36 -8.23
CA LEU A 287 -4.84 -5.26 -7.28
C LEU A 287 -3.56 -5.86 -7.88
N THR A 288 -2.59 -6.12 -7.01
CA THR A 288 -1.36 -6.84 -7.34
C THR A 288 -1.23 -8.06 -6.45
N ALA A 289 -0.37 -9.02 -6.80
CA ALA A 289 -0.10 -10.19 -5.96
C ALA A 289 0.79 -9.80 -4.75
N LEU A 290 0.15 -9.24 -3.72
CA LEU A 290 0.79 -8.77 -2.50
C LEU A 290 1.62 -9.88 -1.83
N GLY A 291 2.91 -9.62 -1.59
CA GLY A 291 3.79 -10.51 -0.85
C GLY A 291 4.29 -11.75 -1.60
N GLY A 292 3.85 -12.00 -2.84
CA GLY A 292 4.24 -13.19 -3.63
C GLY A 292 5.65 -13.14 -4.22
N GLY A 293 6.32 -11.99 -4.13
CA GLY A 293 7.72 -11.80 -4.54
C GLY A 293 8.69 -12.07 -3.38
N VAL A 294 9.53 -11.07 -3.08
CA VAL A 294 10.60 -11.19 -2.07
C VAL A 294 10.12 -11.49 -0.65
N PHE A 295 8.86 -11.19 -0.32
CA PHE A 295 8.26 -11.55 0.97
C PHE A 295 7.88 -13.02 1.07
N GLY A 296 7.88 -13.79 -0.04
CA GLY A 296 7.79 -15.25 0.00
C GLY A 296 6.44 -15.82 0.44
N ASN A 297 5.34 -15.10 0.27
CA ASN A 297 3.99 -15.64 0.54
C ASN A 297 3.60 -16.62 -0.58
N ARG A 298 2.92 -17.73 -0.22
CA ARG A 298 2.48 -18.71 -1.21
C ARG A 298 1.35 -18.14 -2.07
N VAL A 299 1.37 -18.47 -3.36
CA VAL A 299 0.42 -17.96 -4.36
C VAL A 299 -1.02 -18.35 -4.02
N ASP A 300 -1.25 -19.56 -3.52
CA ASP A 300 -2.58 -20.01 -3.12
C ASP A 300 -3.16 -19.18 -1.96
N TRP A 301 -2.34 -18.75 -0.99
CA TRP A 301 -2.80 -17.85 0.07
C TRP A 301 -3.28 -16.50 -0.46
N ILE A 302 -2.58 -15.99 -1.48
CA ILE A 302 -2.92 -14.74 -2.13
C ILE A 302 -4.22 -14.88 -2.93
N VAL A 303 -4.34 -15.97 -3.70
CA VAL A 303 -5.54 -16.28 -4.47
C VAL A 303 -6.76 -16.40 -3.57
N ASP A 304 -6.67 -17.17 -2.48
CA ASP A 304 -7.76 -17.36 -1.52
C ASP A 304 -8.18 -16.03 -0.88
N ALA A 305 -7.20 -15.19 -0.51
CA ALA A 305 -7.45 -13.89 0.09
C ALA A 305 -8.15 -12.91 -0.87
N ILE A 306 -7.75 -12.87 -2.15
CA ILE A 306 -8.44 -12.07 -3.17
C ILE A 306 -9.86 -12.59 -3.38
N ALA A 307 -10.05 -13.91 -3.48
CA ALA A 307 -11.37 -14.49 -3.71
C ALA A 307 -12.35 -14.15 -2.57
N ALA A 308 -11.91 -14.28 -1.31
CA ALA A 308 -12.69 -13.91 -0.14
C ALA A 308 -13.03 -12.41 -0.12
N ALA A 309 -12.04 -11.55 -0.42
CA ALA A 309 -12.24 -10.10 -0.47
C ALA A 309 -13.26 -9.70 -1.56
N VAL A 310 -13.17 -10.29 -2.77
CA VAL A 310 -14.11 -10.04 -3.87
C VAL A 310 -15.53 -10.47 -3.48
N ALA A 311 -15.67 -11.59 -2.77
CA ALA A 311 -16.95 -12.05 -2.27
C ALA A 311 -17.57 -11.07 -1.26
N ALA A 312 -16.76 -10.47 -0.38
CA ALA A 312 -17.22 -9.48 0.60
C ALA A 312 -17.81 -8.21 -0.04
N VAL A 313 -17.31 -7.83 -1.22
CA VAL A 313 -17.79 -6.64 -1.97
C VAL A 313 -18.59 -6.99 -3.22
N ALA A 314 -19.13 -8.21 -3.33
CA ALA A 314 -19.73 -8.73 -4.58
C ALA A 314 -20.85 -7.85 -5.16
N ARG A 315 -21.55 -7.07 -4.31
CA ARG A 315 -22.72 -6.25 -4.69
C ARG A 315 -22.48 -4.74 -4.63
N HIS A 316 -21.22 -4.31 -4.62
CA HIS A 316 -20.83 -2.90 -4.53
C HIS A 316 -20.30 -2.30 -5.84
N GLY A 317 -20.50 -3.00 -6.97
CA GLY A 317 -20.30 -2.43 -8.32
C GLY A 317 -18.85 -2.08 -8.68
N LEU A 318 -17.85 -2.69 -8.03
CA LEU A 318 -16.44 -2.40 -8.34
C LEU A 318 -16.01 -3.01 -9.68
N ASP A 319 -15.10 -2.34 -10.40
CA ASP A 319 -14.31 -2.92 -11.49
C ASP A 319 -12.91 -3.26 -10.97
N ILE A 320 -12.73 -4.51 -10.57
CA ILE A 320 -11.49 -5.01 -10.00
C ILE A 320 -10.57 -5.51 -11.12
N VAL A 321 -9.37 -4.93 -11.18
CA VAL A 321 -8.34 -5.27 -12.16
C VAL A 321 -7.18 -5.96 -11.44
N ILE A 322 -7.00 -7.25 -11.71
CA ILE A 322 -5.79 -7.97 -11.26
C ILE A 322 -4.68 -7.68 -12.27
N VAL A 323 -3.64 -6.99 -11.81
CA VAL A 323 -2.49 -6.59 -12.65
C VAL A 323 -1.41 -7.66 -12.63
N HIS A 324 -0.98 -8.09 -13.81
CA HIS A 324 0.09 -9.07 -14.01
C HIS A 324 1.28 -8.42 -14.71
N PHE A 325 2.50 -8.79 -14.33
CA PHE A 325 3.68 -8.25 -14.97
C PHE A 325 3.90 -8.85 -16.37
N ARG A 326 3.84 -7.99 -17.39
CA ARG A 326 4.05 -8.24 -18.84
C ARG A 326 3.06 -9.18 -19.51
N ARG A 327 2.60 -10.24 -18.84
CA ARG A 327 1.63 -11.21 -19.36
C ARG A 327 0.71 -11.66 -18.25
N VAL A 328 -0.54 -11.96 -18.58
CA VAL A 328 -1.47 -12.57 -17.62
C VAL A 328 -0.97 -13.96 -17.26
N ASP A 329 -0.78 -14.20 -15.96
CA ASP A 329 -0.46 -15.53 -15.44
C ASP A 329 -1.71 -16.42 -15.53
N VAL A 330 -1.64 -17.42 -16.42
CA VAL A 330 -2.78 -18.29 -16.72
C VAL A 330 -3.11 -19.20 -15.54
N SER A 331 -2.11 -19.67 -14.79
CA SER A 331 -2.33 -20.45 -13.56
C SER A 331 -3.03 -19.61 -12.51
N PHE A 332 -2.51 -18.42 -12.21
CA PHE A 332 -3.10 -17.51 -11.24
C PHE A 332 -4.55 -17.18 -11.60
N LYS A 333 -4.82 -16.86 -12.88
CA LYS A 333 -6.17 -16.58 -13.37
C LYS A 333 -7.11 -17.77 -13.21
N ARG A 334 -6.66 -18.98 -13.55
CA ARG A 334 -7.46 -20.21 -13.40
C ARG A 334 -7.77 -20.46 -11.92
N ASP A 335 -6.75 -20.41 -11.07
CA ASP A 335 -6.87 -20.76 -9.65
C ASP A 335 -7.76 -19.74 -8.94
N LEU A 336 -7.66 -18.44 -9.27
CA LEU A 336 -8.58 -17.41 -8.78
C LEU A 336 -10.01 -17.62 -9.27
N ALA A 337 -10.20 -18.01 -10.53
CA ALA A 337 -11.54 -18.32 -11.03
C ALA A 337 -12.20 -19.48 -10.27
N LEU A 338 -11.42 -20.52 -9.91
CA LEU A 338 -11.90 -21.64 -9.09
C LEU A 338 -12.27 -21.19 -7.67
N ALA A 339 -11.37 -20.45 -7.00
CA ALA A 339 -11.61 -19.94 -5.64
C ALA A 339 -12.84 -19.01 -5.56
N LEU A 340 -13.10 -18.21 -6.59
CA LEU A 340 -14.31 -17.37 -6.70
C LEU A 340 -15.61 -18.17 -6.86
N VAL A 341 -15.55 -19.38 -7.46
CA VAL A 341 -16.71 -20.28 -7.56
C VAL A 341 -16.96 -20.96 -6.21
N GLU A 342 -15.91 -21.39 -5.53
CA GLU A 342 -16.01 -22.03 -4.20
C GLU A 342 -16.59 -21.08 -3.16
N ASN A 343 -16.12 -19.83 -3.10
CA ASN A 343 -16.66 -18.82 -2.19
C ASN A 343 -18.15 -18.54 -2.43
N ARG A 344 -18.59 -18.51 -3.69
CA ARG A 344 -20.01 -18.35 -4.02
C ARG A 344 -20.86 -19.52 -3.55
N ARG A 345 -20.35 -20.75 -3.61
CA ARG A 345 -21.08 -21.95 -3.16
C ARG A 345 -21.20 -22.04 -1.65
N GLY A 346 -20.22 -21.51 -0.90
CA GLY A 346 -20.27 -21.49 0.57
C GLY A 346 -21.20 -20.43 1.17
N GLN A 347 -21.80 -19.56 0.34
CA GLN A 347 -22.76 -18.52 0.75
C GLN A 347 -24.24 -18.90 0.50
N TYR A 348 -24.51 -20.09 -0.06
CA TYR A 348 -25.85 -20.67 -0.25
C TYR A 348 -26.06 -21.89 0.66
#